data_AF-A0A933LVV1-F1
#
_entry.id   AF-A0A933LVV1-F1
#
_cell.length_a   1.000
_cell.length_b   1.000
_cell.length_c   1.000
_cell.angle_alpha   90.00
_cell.angle_beta   90.00
_cell.angle_gamma   90.00
#
_symmetry.space_group_name_H-M   'P 1'
#
loop_
_entity.id
_entity.type
_entity.pdbx_description
1 polymer ?
#
loop_
_entity_poly.entity_id
_entity_poly.type
_entity_poly.pdbx_seq_one_letter_code
_entity_poly.pdbx_strand_id
1 'polypeptide(L)'
;METRPPDGRTDRLASTNWAALGRGDVEHLVRYYWKPVFRFLRRSLSTDDQAEEVTQEFFLRFIEKNVLARLDPARGRFRDFLFHMAREFLIDHYRVRGAAKRYSGSRPIPLDQAPEVESGERDPREEFDRQWFLSLLNRARRELKAHYATRERPEVYQAFRLFYFGSREPERWSQKRIAEELGLTQAQVNNHLHRAKGVYARILQDLVAEYCRGEEEVREEIRDIARFLDSSRIEGPEASTLVLLLSGHRGLQRDTIVEDGPGEGAPGARP
;
A
#
# COMPACT_ATOMS: atom_id res chain seq x y z
N MET A 1 18.12 -48.68 12.15
CA MET A 1 17.43 -47.53 12.75
C MET A 1 18.45 -46.42 12.90
N GLU A 2 18.43 -45.41 12.03
CA GLU A 2 18.40 -44.01 12.46
C GLU A 2 18.26 -43.10 11.24
N THR A 3 17.53 -42.02 11.47
CA THR A 3 16.68 -41.33 10.52
C THR A 3 17.37 -40.18 9.83
N ARG A 4 17.18 -40.12 8.51
CA ARG A 4 17.43 -38.98 7.62
C ARG A 4 16.74 -37.71 8.15
N PRO A 5 17.38 -36.52 8.13
CA PRO A 5 16.69 -35.27 8.42
C PRO A 5 15.78 -34.89 7.24
N PRO A 6 14.59 -34.31 7.49
CA PRO A 6 13.68 -33.93 6.43
C PRO A 6 14.16 -32.64 5.75
N ASP A 7 14.28 -32.69 4.42
CA ASP A 7 14.20 -31.52 3.55
C ASP A 7 12.72 -31.08 3.50
N GLY A 8 12.47 -29.78 3.57
CA GLY A 8 11.10 -29.28 3.68
C GLY A 8 11.06 -27.76 3.77
N ARG A 9 11.06 -27.12 2.61
CA ARG A 9 10.59 -25.74 2.38
C ARG A 9 9.30 -25.47 3.19
N THR A 10 9.40 -24.77 4.32
CA THR A 10 8.26 -24.17 5.02
C THR A 10 8.72 -23.02 5.94
N ASP A 11 9.52 -22.10 5.42
CA ASP A 11 9.90 -20.85 6.10
C ASP A 11 9.06 -19.63 5.66
N ARG A 12 7.89 -19.87 5.08
CA ARG A 12 6.90 -18.81 4.82
C ARG A 12 5.85 -18.92 5.92
N LEU A 13 5.61 -17.81 6.62
CA LEU A 13 4.58 -17.59 7.67
C LEU A 13 5.04 -17.66 9.14
N ALA A 14 6.29 -17.30 9.45
CA ALA A 14 6.65 -16.90 10.81
C ALA A 14 6.23 -15.44 11.06
N SER A 15 4.99 -15.26 11.51
CA SER A 15 4.44 -14.08 12.20
C SER A 15 4.93 -12.72 11.69
N THR A 16 4.18 -12.13 10.76
CA THR A 16 4.29 -10.71 10.39
C THR A 16 3.82 -9.86 11.57
N ASN A 17 4.78 -9.62 12.46
CA ASN A 17 4.73 -8.72 13.59
C ASN A 17 5.80 -7.64 13.29
N TRP A 18 5.88 -6.62 14.12
CA TRP A 18 6.97 -5.67 14.31
C TRP A 18 8.40 -6.17 13.97
N ALA A 19 8.66 -7.48 13.98
CA ALA A 19 9.85 -8.15 13.47
C ALA A 19 10.24 -7.82 12.00
N ALA A 20 9.32 -7.45 11.10
CA ALA A 20 9.70 -7.08 9.73
C ALA A 20 10.40 -5.71 9.67
N LEU A 21 9.88 -4.71 10.40
CA LEU A 21 10.54 -3.42 10.61
C LEU A 21 11.71 -3.51 11.62
N GLY A 22 11.63 -4.43 12.58
CA GLY A 22 12.65 -4.71 13.59
C GLY A 22 13.87 -5.48 13.07
N ARG A 23 13.83 -6.03 11.86
CA ARG A 23 15.00 -6.58 11.14
C ARG A 23 15.70 -5.56 10.25
N GLY A 24 15.41 -4.26 10.38
CA GLY A 24 16.20 -3.23 9.71
C GLY A 24 16.06 -3.22 8.19
N ASP A 25 14.92 -3.66 7.64
CA ASP A 25 14.63 -3.47 6.21
C ASP A 25 14.17 -2.03 5.95
N VAL A 26 15.12 -1.14 6.17
CA VAL A 26 15.05 0.29 5.87
C VAL A 26 14.76 0.53 4.39
N GLU A 27 15.29 -0.33 3.51
CA GLU A 27 15.08 -0.22 2.08
C GLU A 27 13.61 -0.38 1.73
N HIS A 28 12.95 -1.36 2.36
CA HIS A 28 11.50 -1.56 2.25
C HIS A 28 10.72 -0.33 2.71
N LEU A 29 11.05 0.20 3.89
CA LEU A 29 10.42 1.42 4.41
C LEU A 29 10.57 2.58 3.42
N VAL A 30 11.79 2.90 3.00
CA VAL A 30 12.05 3.99 2.06
C VAL A 30 11.29 3.76 0.76
N ARG A 31 11.34 2.56 0.18
CA ARG A 31 10.67 2.23 -1.10
C ARG A 31 9.16 2.50 -1.07
N TYR A 32 8.50 2.23 0.05
CA TYR A 32 7.04 2.36 0.14
C TYR A 32 6.56 3.70 0.69
N TYR A 33 7.36 4.34 1.55
CA TYR A 33 6.98 5.59 2.19
C TYR A 33 7.64 6.83 1.59
N TRP A 34 8.56 6.67 0.63
CA TRP A 34 9.14 7.78 -0.12
C TRP A 34 8.07 8.67 -0.73
N LYS A 35 7.13 8.07 -1.47
CA LYS A 35 6.13 8.84 -2.23
C LYS A 35 5.16 9.63 -1.34
N PRO A 36 4.58 9.06 -0.26
CA PRO A 36 3.80 9.85 0.71
C PRO A 36 4.57 11.03 1.30
N VAL A 37 5.81 10.81 1.73
CA VAL A 37 6.65 11.88 2.34
C VAL A 37 7.03 12.92 1.29
N PHE A 38 7.47 12.51 0.10
CA PHE A 38 7.79 13.41 -1.01
C PHE A 38 6.61 14.31 -1.38
N ARG A 39 5.41 13.74 -1.54
CA ARG A 39 4.21 14.51 -1.90
C ARG A 39 3.84 15.51 -0.81
N PHE A 40 3.99 15.14 0.46
CA PHE A 40 3.79 16.05 1.57
C PHE A 40 4.81 17.21 1.56
N LEU A 41 6.11 16.91 1.47
CA LEU A 41 7.18 17.91 1.46
C LEU A 41 7.10 18.83 0.22
N ARG A 42 6.76 18.27 -0.94
CA ARG A 42 6.63 19.00 -2.20
C ARG A 42 5.57 20.11 -2.17
N ARG A 43 4.55 20.00 -1.32
CA ARG A 43 3.54 21.05 -1.14
C ARG A 43 4.10 22.32 -0.51
N SER A 44 5.20 22.22 0.23
CA SER A 44 5.83 23.37 0.86
C SER A 44 7.07 23.83 0.10
N LEU A 45 7.68 22.96 -0.70
CA LEU A 45 8.90 23.24 -1.47
C LEU A 45 8.61 23.74 -2.88
N SER A 46 9.45 24.65 -3.39
CA SER A 46 9.18 25.37 -4.64
C SER A 46 9.38 24.53 -5.91
N THR A 47 10.26 23.52 -5.89
CA THR A 47 10.61 22.71 -7.07
C THR A 47 10.60 21.22 -6.74
N ASP A 48 10.42 20.40 -7.78
CA ASP A 48 10.48 18.94 -7.67
C ASP A 48 11.87 18.49 -7.18
N ASP A 49 12.94 19.03 -7.76
CA ASP A 49 14.32 18.75 -7.35
C ASP A 49 14.57 19.05 -5.86
N GLN A 50 14.07 20.19 -5.35
CA GLN A 50 14.18 20.51 -3.93
C GLN A 50 13.40 19.52 -3.08
N ALA A 51 12.23 19.08 -3.53
CA ALA A 51 11.46 18.08 -2.80
C ALA A 51 12.12 16.71 -2.79
N GLU A 52 12.77 16.31 -3.87
CA GLU A 52 13.55 15.06 -3.92
C GLU A 52 14.72 15.11 -2.94
N GLU A 53 15.51 16.19 -2.98
CA GLU A 53 16.66 16.40 -2.08
C GLU A 53 16.24 16.38 -0.61
N VAL A 54 15.19 17.15 -0.25
CA VAL A 54 14.71 17.23 1.13
C VAL A 54 14.07 15.92 1.60
N THR A 55 13.42 15.18 0.69
CA THR A 55 12.91 13.83 1.00
C THR A 55 14.05 12.85 1.24
N GLN A 56 15.13 12.93 0.43
CA GLN A 56 16.32 12.12 0.62
C GLN A 56 16.95 12.39 1.99
N GLU A 57 17.14 13.66 2.31
CA GLU A 57 17.69 14.08 3.60
C GLU A 57 16.82 13.60 4.77
N PHE A 58 15.48 13.69 4.65
CA PHE A 58 14.56 13.17 5.66
C PHE A 58 14.81 11.69 5.94
N PHE A 59 14.82 10.85 4.91
CA PHE A 59 15.02 9.40 5.09
C PHE A 59 16.44 9.08 5.56
N LEU A 60 17.46 9.79 5.08
CA LEU A 60 18.83 9.63 5.59
C LEU A 60 18.88 9.90 7.10
N ARG A 61 18.35 11.04 7.57
CA ARG A 61 18.31 11.35 9.02
C ARG A 61 17.45 10.36 9.80
N PHE A 62 16.35 9.87 9.21
CA PHE A 62 15.48 8.87 9.82
C PHE A 62 16.24 7.56 10.09
N ILE A 63 17.09 7.16 9.14
CA ILE A 63 17.92 5.96 9.21
C ILE A 63 19.08 6.16 10.19
N GLU A 64 19.83 7.25 10.05
CA GLU A 64 20.98 7.59 10.90
C GLU A 64 20.61 7.67 12.38
N LYS A 65 19.45 8.26 12.69
CA LYS A 65 18.96 8.37 14.07
C LYS A 65 18.37 7.06 14.62
N ASN A 66 18.37 6.00 13.81
CA ASN A 66 17.78 4.70 14.13
C ASN A 66 16.36 4.86 14.72
N VAL A 67 15.55 5.69 14.06
CA VAL A 67 14.23 6.09 14.57
C VAL A 67 13.34 4.88 14.77
N LEU A 68 13.45 3.87 13.91
CA LEU A 68 12.71 2.61 14.03
C LEU A 68 12.98 1.87 15.33
N ALA A 69 14.24 1.79 15.77
CA ALA A 69 14.58 1.11 17.01
C ALA A 69 14.08 1.85 18.26
N ARG A 70 13.77 3.14 18.13
CA ARG A 70 13.30 4.02 19.22
C ARG A 70 11.80 4.25 19.19
N LEU A 71 11.14 3.81 18.14
CA LEU A 71 9.71 3.95 18.00
C LEU A 71 9.02 3.09 19.06
N ASP A 72 8.15 3.70 19.84
CA ASP A 72 7.25 2.99 20.73
C ASP A 72 5.86 2.92 20.07
N PRO A 73 5.45 1.74 19.60
CA PRO A 73 4.13 1.56 19.01
C PRO A 73 2.96 1.87 19.98
N ALA A 74 3.20 2.01 21.29
CA ALA A 74 2.18 2.46 22.25
C ALA A 74 1.79 3.93 22.11
N ARG A 75 2.51 4.70 21.30
CA ARG A 75 2.28 6.13 21.11
C ARG A 75 1.35 6.47 19.95
N GLY A 76 0.82 5.48 19.23
CA GLY A 76 -0.14 5.68 18.15
C GLY A 76 0.26 4.97 16.87
N ARG A 77 -0.49 5.22 15.80
CA ARG A 77 -0.34 4.54 14.51
C ARG A 77 0.95 4.97 13.82
N PHE A 78 1.61 4.05 13.13
CA PHE A 78 2.88 4.33 12.45
C PHE A 78 2.75 5.47 11.41
N ARG A 79 1.63 5.54 10.67
CA ARG A 79 1.38 6.63 9.72
C ARG A 79 1.29 8.00 10.39
N ASP A 80 0.68 8.06 11.59
CA ASP A 80 0.58 9.28 12.38
C ASP A 80 1.97 9.76 12.78
N PHE A 81 2.79 8.83 13.27
CA PHE A 81 4.18 9.10 13.63
C PHE A 81 4.99 9.62 12.44
N LEU A 82 4.92 8.94 11.28
CA LEU A 82 5.71 9.33 10.11
C LEU A 82 5.30 10.71 9.59
N PHE A 83 4.01 11.03 9.59
CA PHE A 83 3.50 12.36 9.27
C PHE A 83 4.07 13.43 10.21
N HIS A 84 4.00 13.20 11.53
CA HIS A 84 4.53 14.14 12.51
C HIS A 84 6.03 14.36 12.32
N MET A 85 6.80 13.28 12.13
CA MET A 85 8.24 13.37 11.86
C MET A 85 8.55 14.16 10.58
N ALA A 86 7.82 13.92 9.49
CA ALA A 86 8.01 14.66 8.23
C ALA A 86 7.68 16.16 8.40
N ARG A 87 6.63 16.48 9.16
CA ARG A 87 6.26 17.86 9.49
C ARG A 87 7.32 18.56 10.34
N GLU A 88 7.78 17.93 11.41
CA GLU A 88 8.85 18.48 12.27
C GLU A 88 10.15 18.68 11.49
N PHE A 89 10.50 17.72 10.62
CA PHE A 89 11.67 17.83 9.75
C PHE A 89 11.56 19.01 8.79
N LEU A 90 10.38 19.24 8.19
CA LEU A 90 10.13 20.38 7.32
C LEU A 90 10.28 21.71 8.08
N ILE A 91 9.76 21.80 9.31
CA ILE A 91 9.92 22.98 10.17
C ILE A 91 11.41 23.25 10.44
N ASP A 92 12.17 22.21 10.80
CA ASP A 92 13.62 22.33 11.02
C ASP A 92 14.37 22.77 9.76
N HIS A 93 13.99 22.23 8.59
CA HIS A 93 14.56 22.60 7.30
C HIS A 93 14.41 24.11 7.01
N TYR A 94 13.21 24.68 7.21
CA TYR A 94 13.02 26.13 7.05
C TYR A 94 13.75 26.95 8.11
N ARG A 95 13.81 26.47 9.35
CA ARG A 95 14.53 27.15 10.44
C ARG A 95 16.02 27.26 10.12
N VAL A 96 16.65 26.18 9.67
CA VAL A 96 18.07 26.15 9.29
C VAL A 96 18.33 27.03 8.05
N ARG A 97 17.48 26.94 7.02
CA ARG A 97 17.61 27.77 5.81
C ARG A 97 17.43 29.26 6.10
N GLY A 98 16.52 29.61 7.01
CA GLY A 98 16.33 30.98 7.50
C GLY A 98 17.54 31.50 8.27
N ALA A 99 18.15 30.66 9.12
CA ALA A 99 19.38 30.99 9.84
C ALA A 99 20.60 31.14 8.91
N ALA A 100 20.75 30.26 7.91
CA ALA A 100 21.83 30.33 6.94
C ALA A 100 21.76 31.62 6.09
N LYS A 101 20.55 32.04 5.67
CA LYS A 101 20.36 33.32 4.96
C LYS A 101 20.72 34.54 5.81
N ARG A 102 20.40 34.51 7.12
CA ARG A 102 20.80 35.56 8.09
C ARG A 102 22.31 35.70 8.20
N TYR A 103 23.04 34.59 8.16
CA TYR A 103 24.50 34.57 8.25
C TYR A 103 25.18 34.96 6.92
N SER A 104 24.54 34.71 5.78
CA SER A 104 25.08 35.06 4.45
C SER A 104 24.75 36.50 3.98
N GLY A 105 24.25 37.36 4.86
CA GLY A 105 23.88 38.75 4.54
C GLY A 105 22.66 38.91 3.62
N SER A 106 21.96 37.81 3.30
CA SER A 106 20.70 37.84 2.56
C SER A 106 19.53 38.10 3.51
N ARG A 107 18.50 38.80 3.04
CA ARG A 107 17.32 39.15 3.84
C ARG A 107 16.79 37.89 4.57
N PRO A 108 16.67 37.92 5.90
CA PRO A 108 16.17 36.78 6.68
C PRO A 108 14.83 36.33 6.11
N ILE A 109 14.58 35.01 5.99
CA ILE A 109 13.19 34.52 6.00
C ILE A 109 12.75 34.62 7.47
N PRO A 110 11.75 35.45 7.80
CA PRO A 110 11.17 35.53 9.13
C PRO A 110 10.60 34.16 9.55
N LEU A 111 10.68 33.79 10.83
CA LEU A 111 10.29 32.45 11.32
C LEU A 111 8.76 32.25 11.26
N ASP A 112 8.01 33.34 11.25
CA ASP A 112 6.59 33.50 10.90
C ASP A 112 6.30 33.32 9.39
N GLN A 113 7.33 33.10 8.57
CA GLN A 113 7.24 32.71 7.16
C GLN A 113 7.81 31.31 6.88
N ALA A 114 8.02 30.46 7.91
CA ALA A 114 7.91 29.03 7.63
C ALA A 114 6.56 28.87 6.94
N PRO A 115 6.47 28.27 5.73
CA PRO A 115 5.18 28.16 5.08
C PRO A 115 4.24 27.52 6.10
N GLU A 116 3.18 28.24 6.49
CA GLU A 116 1.93 27.57 6.81
C GLU A 116 1.78 26.61 5.65
N VAL A 117 1.97 25.31 5.91
CA VAL A 117 2.01 24.27 4.87
C VAL A 117 0.87 24.61 3.93
N GLU A 118 1.19 25.10 2.72
CA GLU A 118 0.22 25.87 1.93
C GLU A 118 -1.09 25.10 1.97
N SER A 119 -2.11 25.75 2.51
CA SER A 119 -3.45 25.22 2.61
C SER A 119 -4.03 25.16 1.20
N GLY A 120 -3.47 24.29 0.35
CA GLY A 120 -4.18 23.74 -0.78
C GLY A 120 -5.52 23.20 -0.27
N GLU A 121 -6.50 23.10 -1.16
CA GLU A 121 -7.91 22.80 -0.84
C GLU A 121 -8.16 21.58 0.08
N ARG A 122 -7.15 20.71 0.27
CA ARG A 122 -7.15 19.57 1.19
C ARG A 122 -6.14 19.72 2.31
N ASP A 123 -6.58 19.35 3.50
CA ASP A 123 -5.77 19.26 4.71
C ASP A 123 -4.50 18.42 4.48
N PRO A 124 -3.30 18.88 4.92
CA PRO A 124 -2.04 18.17 4.69
C PRO A 124 -2.01 16.75 5.24
N ARG A 125 -2.74 16.50 6.33
CA ARG A 125 -2.81 15.17 6.93
C ARG A 125 -3.70 14.24 6.10
N GLU A 126 -4.83 14.74 5.59
CA GLU A 126 -5.67 13.99 4.66
C GLU A 126 -4.93 13.61 3.36
N GLU A 127 -4.14 14.52 2.79
CA GLU A 127 -3.35 14.22 1.59
C GLU A 127 -2.25 13.19 1.86
N PHE A 128 -1.62 13.26 3.04
CA PHE A 128 -0.65 12.25 3.45
C PHE A 128 -1.29 10.86 3.57
N ASP A 129 -2.41 10.76 4.28
CA ASP A 129 -3.18 9.52 4.43
C ASP A 129 -3.64 9.00 3.05
N ARG A 130 -4.07 9.88 2.13
CA ARG A 130 -4.39 9.53 0.74
C ARG A 130 -3.21 8.89 0.01
N GLN A 131 -2.03 9.52 0.04
CA GLN A 131 -0.85 8.99 -0.65
C GLN A 131 -0.38 7.68 0.00
N TRP A 132 -0.54 7.54 1.31
CA TRP A 132 -0.29 6.32 2.06
C TRP A 132 -1.20 5.17 1.59
N PHE A 133 -2.51 5.38 1.59
CA PHE A 133 -3.45 4.34 1.15
C PHE A 133 -3.24 3.97 -0.32
N LEU A 134 -3.00 4.95 -1.19
CA LEU A 134 -2.68 4.67 -2.60
C LEU A 134 -1.38 3.87 -2.75
N SER A 135 -0.38 4.07 -1.89
CA SER A 135 0.86 3.29 -1.97
C SER A 135 0.63 1.83 -1.58
N LEU A 136 -0.15 1.58 -0.52
CA LEU A 136 -0.56 0.24 -0.07
C LEU A 136 -1.41 -0.48 -1.12
N LEU A 137 -2.46 0.16 -1.66
CA LEU A 137 -3.34 -0.42 -2.68
C LEU A 137 -2.58 -0.78 -3.96
N ASN A 138 -1.66 0.10 -4.39
CA ASN A 138 -0.81 -0.15 -5.55
C ASN A 138 0.18 -1.29 -5.31
N ARG A 139 0.75 -1.38 -4.10
CA ARG A 139 1.62 -2.48 -3.71
C ARG A 139 0.86 -3.80 -3.73
N ALA A 140 -0.31 -3.86 -3.09
CA ALA A 140 -1.17 -5.04 -3.09
C ALA A 140 -1.51 -5.50 -4.52
N ARG A 141 -1.79 -4.56 -5.42
CA ARG A 141 -2.08 -4.86 -6.83
C ARG A 141 -0.87 -5.45 -7.57
N ARG A 142 0.34 -4.91 -7.32
CA ARG A 142 1.57 -5.46 -7.92
C ARG A 142 1.87 -6.86 -7.41
N GLU A 143 1.70 -7.10 -6.12
CA GLU A 143 1.91 -8.41 -5.50
C GLU A 143 0.87 -9.43 -6.00
N LEU A 144 -0.39 -9.02 -6.16
CA LEU A 144 -1.42 -9.87 -6.80
C LEU A 144 -1.06 -10.23 -8.25
N LYS A 145 -0.57 -9.25 -9.03
CA LYS A 145 -0.12 -9.49 -10.41
C LYS A 145 1.00 -10.53 -10.43
N ALA A 146 2.01 -10.38 -9.55
CA ALA A 146 3.12 -11.32 -9.45
C ALA A 146 2.66 -12.71 -8.98
N HIS A 147 1.73 -12.78 -8.03
CA HIS A 147 1.17 -14.03 -7.51
C HIS A 147 0.53 -14.90 -8.60
N TYR A 148 -0.20 -14.28 -9.53
CA TYR A 148 -0.84 -14.99 -10.65
C TYR A 148 0.07 -15.17 -11.86
N ALA A 149 1.05 -14.29 -12.06
CA ALA A 149 2.07 -14.49 -13.10
C ALA A 149 2.93 -15.73 -12.82
N THR A 150 3.36 -15.94 -11.57
CA THR A 150 4.16 -17.11 -11.16
C THR A 150 3.40 -18.44 -11.22
N ARG A 151 2.07 -18.39 -11.32
CA ARG A 151 1.19 -19.56 -11.44
C ARG A 151 0.68 -19.77 -12.86
N GLU A 152 1.20 -19.02 -13.83
CA GLU A 152 0.80 -19.08 -15.24
C GLU A 152 -0.71 -18.83 -15.45
N ARG A 153 -1.30 -18.01 -14.58
CA ARG A 153 -2.73 -17.67 -14.61
C ARG A 153 -3.02 -16.17 -14.68
N PRO A 154 -2.44 -15.45 -15.66
CA PRO A 154 -2.59 -14.00 -15.78
C PRO A 154 -4.05 -13.56 -15.98
N GLU A 155 -4.91 -14.40 -16.55
CA GLU A 155 -6.33 -14.13 -16.81
C GLU A 155 -7.11 -13.78 -15.54
N VAL A 156 -6.73 -14.36 -14.39
CA VAL A 156 -7.35 -14.05 -13.08
C VAL A 156 -7.09 -12.62 -12.67
N TYR A 157 -5.82 -12.21 -12.75
CA TYR A 157 -5.42 -10.86 -12.46
C TYR A 157 -6.03 -9.88 -13.46
N GLN A 158 -6.11 -10.24 -14.74
CA GLN A 158 -6.72 -9.35 -15.75
C GLN A 158 -8.21 -9.14 -15.49
N ALA A 159 -8.98 -10.20 -15.18
CA ALA A 159 -10.39 -10.08 -14.81
C ALA A 159 -10.57 -9.15 -13.60
N PHE A 160 -9.75 -9.35 -12.56
CA PHE A 160 -9.74 -8.49 -11.37
C PHE A 160 -9.39 -7.03 -11.70
N ARG A 161 -8.33 -6.81 -12.47
CA ARG A 161 -7.87 -5.47 -12.86
C ARG A 161 -8.93 -4.74 -13.66
N LEU A 162 -9.58 -5.39 -14.63
CA LEU A 162 -10.62 -4.77 -15.45
C LEU A 162 -11.85 -4.42 -14.60
N PHE A 163 -12.29 -5.33 -13.72
CA PHE A 163 -13.48 -5.12 -12.91
C PHE A 163 -13.32 -4.01 -11.87
N TYR A 164 -12.21 -4.01 -11.13
CA TYR A 164 -12.00 -3.07 -10.01
C TYR A 164 -11.20 -1.81 -10.40
N PHE A 165 -10.38 -1.86 -11.45
CA PHE A 165 -9.45 -0.77 -11.82
C PHE A 165 -9.51 -0.41 -13.31
N GLY A 166 -10.49 -0.93 -14.06
CA GLY A 166 -10.67 -0.60 -15.47
C GLY A 166 -11.22 0.82 -15.66
N SER A 167 -10.93 1.43 -16.81
CA SER A 167 -11.46 2.76 -17.15
C SER A 167 -12.98 2.76 -17.10
N ARG A 168 -13.55 3.87 -16.62
CA ARG A 168 -15.01 4.06 -16.45
C ARG A 168 -15.68 4.62 -17.70
N GLU A 169 -14.90 5.05 -18.70
CA GLU A 169 -15.37 5.65 -19.94
C GLU A 169 -14.99 4.80 -21.17
N PRO A 170 -15.88 4.68 -22.16
CA PRO A 170 -17.26 5.18 -22.18
C PRO A 170 -18.25 4.36 -21.32
N GLU A 171 -17.92 3.13 -20.94
CA GLU A 171 -18.78 2.22 -20.18
C GLU A 171 -18.00 1.42 -19.14
N ARG A 172 -18.62 1.18 -17.97
CA ARG A 172 -18.07 0.36 -16.88
C ARG A 172 -17.86 -1.09 -17.33
N TRP A 173 -16.80 -1.72 -16.83
CA TRP A 173 -16.58 -3.15 -17.02
C TRP A 173 -17.62 -3.98 -16.26
N SER A 174 -18.47 -4.69 -17.01
CA SER A 174 -19.37 -5.72 -16.47
C SER A 174 -18.70 -7.11 -16.54
N GLN A 175 -19.16 -8.07 -15.74
CA GLN A 175 -18.66 -9.44 -15.83
C GLN A 175 -18.84 -10.04 -17.24
N LYS A 176 -19.94 -9.69 -17.92
CA LYS A 176 -20.21 -10.07 -19.32
C LYS A 176 -19.16 -9.50 -20.28
N ARG A 177 -18.86 -8.21 -20.18
CA ARG A 177 -17.85 -7.58 -21.04
C ARG A 177 -16.44 -8.13 -20.79
N ILE A 178 -16.11 -8.41 -19.53
CA ILE A 178 -14.82 -9.04 -19.18
C ILE A 178 -14.75 -10.46 -19.74
N ALA A 179 -15.85 -11.20 -19.71
CA ALA A 179 -15.95 -12.52 -20.30
C ALA A 179 -15.68 -12.47 -21.82
N GLU A 180 -16.32 -11.53 -22.53
CA GLU A 180 -16.09 -11.30 -23.96
C GLU A 180 -14.64 -10.89 -24.25
N GLU A 181 -14.10 -9.93 -23.51
CA GLU A 181 -12.73 -9.41 -23.67
C GLU A 181 -11.65 -10.47 -23.45
N LEU A 182 -11.83 -11.36 -22.47
CA LEU A 182 -10.84 -12.37 -22.09
C LEU A 182 -11.10 -13.74 -22.72
N GLY A 183 -12.14 -13.89 -23.54
CA GLY A 183 -12.53 -15.19 -24.10
C GLY A 183 -12.98 -16.20 -23.04
N LEU A 184 -13.59 -15.73 -21.95
CA LEU A 184 -14.06 -16.52 -20.83
C LEU A 184 -15.59 -16.58 -20.77
N THR A 185 -16.12 -17.50 -19.98
CA THR A 185 -17.54 -17.47 -19.58
C THR A 185 -17.76 -16.52 -18.40
N GLN A 186 -18.99 -16.00 -18.24
CA GLN A 186 -19.34 -15.17 -17.07
C GLN A 186 -19.12 -15.92 -15.74
N ALA A 187 -19.36 -17.23 -15.71
CA ALA A 187 -19.10 -18.08 -14.54
C ALA A 187 -17.60 -18.14 -14.21
N GLN A 188 -16.72 -18.29 -15.21
CA GLN A 188 -15.28 -18.24 -15.01
C GLN A 188 -14.82 -16.87 -14.50
N VAL A 189 -15.36 -15.77 -15.04
CA VAL A 189 -15.08 -14.42 -14.54
C VAL A 189 -15.48 -14.28 -13.08
N ASN A 190 -16.69 -14.70 -12.70
CA ASN A 190 -17.14 -14.66 -11.30
C ASN A 190 -16.20 -15.43 -10.37
N ASN A 191 -15.79 -16.64 -10.77
CA ASN A 191 -14.85 -17.47 -10.00
C ASN A 191 -13.46 -16.81 -9.90
N HIS A 192 -12.98 -16.19 -10.98
CA HIS A 192 -11.70 -15.45 -10.98
C HIS A 192 -11.75 -14.24 -10.06
N LEU A 193 -12.82 -13.45 -10.11
CA LEU A 193 -13.01 -12.30 -9.22
C LEU A 193 -13.04 -12.73 -7.77
N HIS A 194 -13.76 -13.80 -7.43
CA HIS A 194 -13.81 -14.33 -6.06
C HIS A 194 -12.42 -14.73 -5.55
N ARG A 195 -11.67 -15.51 -6.33
CA ARG A 195 -10.31 -15.94 -5.98
C ARG A 195 -9.33 -14.77 -5.87
N ALA A 196 -9.31 -13.89 -6.86
CA ALA A 196 -8.44 -12.72 -6.88
C ALA A 196 -8.69 -11.79 -5.70
N LYS A 197 -9.97 -11.59 -5.36
CA LYS A 197 -10.39 -10.81 -4.20
C LYS A 197 -9.86 -11.39 -2.89
N GLY A 198 -10.00 -12.69 -2.66
CA GLY A 198 -9.49 -13.33 -1.44
C GLY A 198 -7.97 -13.18 -1.29
N VAL A 199 -7.23 -13.33 -2.39
CA VAL A 199 -5.76 -13.16 -2.39
C VAL A 199 -5.37 -11.69 -2.19
N TYR A 200 -6.00 -10.76 -2.91
CA TYR A 200 -5.75 -9.33 -2.77
C TYR A 200 -5.98 -8.85 -1.34
N ALA A 201 -7.05 -9.35 -0.73
CA ALA A 201 -7.41 -9.05 0.64
C ALA A 201 -6.32 -9.48 1.63
N ARG A 202 -5.87 -10.73 1.51
CA ARG A 202 -4.82 -11.27 2.36
C ARG A 202 -3.54 -10.47 2.20
N ILE A 203 -3.15 -10.17 0.96
CA ILE A 203 -1.99 -9.31 0.68
C ILE A 203 -2.16 -7.96 1.37
N LEU A 204 -3.29 -7.27 1.19
CA LEU A 204 -3.49 -5.96 1.80
C LEU A 204 -3.48 -6.01 3.33
N GLN A 205 -4.06 -7.06 3.94
CA GLN A 205 -3.99 -7.28 5.38
C GLN A 205 -2.57 -7.54 5.86
N ASP A 206 -1.78 -8.35 5.13
CA ASP A 206 -0.38 -8.62 5.43
C ASP A 206 0.44 -7.32 5.36
N LEU A 207 0.22 -6.49 4.34
CA LEU A 207 0.87 -5.19 4.18
C LEU A 207 0.57 -4.21 5.31
N VAL A 208 -0.68 -4.21 5.81
CA VAL A 208 -1.07 -3.40 6.96
C VAL A 208 -0.49 -3.98 8.24
N ALA A 209 -0.48 -5.31 8.39
CA ALA A 209 0.11 -6.00 9.53
C ALA A 209 1.62 -5.77 9.66
N GLU A 210 2.34 -5.46 8.57
CA GLU A 210 3.76 -5.08 8.61
C GLU A 210 4.04 -3.91 9.57
N TYR A 211 3.09 -2.99 9.76
CA TYR A 211 3.25 -1.80 10.60
C TYR A 211 2.25 -1.68 11.75
N CYS A 212 1.33 -2.62 11.91
CA CYS A 212 0.35 -2.66 12.99
C CYS A 212 0.78 -3.59 14.13
N ARG A 213 0.26 -3.34 15.33
CA ARG A 213 0.59 -4.11 16.56
C ARG A 213 -0.27 -5.34 16.78
N GLY A 214 -1.38 -5.46 16.04
CA GLY A 214 -2.30 -6.57 16.22
C GLY A 214 -3.53 -6.45 15.33
N GLU A 215 -4.35 -7.49 15.37
CA GLU A 215 -5.49 -7.65 14.44
C GLU A 215 -6.56 -6.55 14.56
N GLU A 216 -6.70 -5.90 15.72
CA GLU A 216 -7.64 -4.78 15.88
C GLU A 216 -7.17 -3.54 15.10
N GLU A 217 -5.91 -3.18 15.25
CA GLU A 217 -5.32 -2.04 14.53
C GLU A 217 -5.31 -2.31 13.02
N VAL A 218 -5.04 -3.54 12.60
CA VAL A 218 -5.18 -3.95 11.19
C VAL A 218 -6.62 -3.74 10.71
N ARG A 219 -7.62 -4.17 11.50
CA ARG A 219 -9.04 -3.96 11.15
C ARG A 219 -9.43 -2.49 11.11
N GLU A 220 -8.85 -1.64 11.94
CA GLU A 220 -9.05 -0.19 11.90
C GLU A 220 -8.44 0.45 10.65
N GLU A 221 -7.20 0.10 10.31
CA GLU A 221 -6.51 0.58 9.11
C GLU A 221 -7.24 0.16 7.83
N ILE A 222 -7.71 -1.10 7.76
CA ILE A 222 -8.52 -1.57 6.63
C ILE A 222 -9.84 -0.80 6.52
N ARG A 223 -10.49 -0.47 7.65
CA ARG A 223 -11.70 0.38 7.66
C ARG A 223 -11.41 1.80 7.19
N ASP A 224 -10.26 2.37 7.54
CA ASP A 224 -9.81 3.68 7.04
C ASP A 224 -9.60 3.66 5.53
N ILE A 225 -8.91 2.63 5.00
CA ILE A 225 -8.70 2.45 3.55
C ILE A 225 -10.04 2.32 2.82
N ALA A 226 -11.00 1.57 3.38
CA ALA A 226 -12.34 1.46 2.81
C ALA A 226 -13.06 2.80 2.74
N ARG A 227 -13.03 3.60 3.82
CA ARG A 227 -13.61 4.95 3.85
C ARG A 227 -12.96 5.87 2.82
N PHE A 228 -11.64 5.76 2.65
CA PHE A 228 -10.90 6.51 1.64
C PHE A 228 -11.32 6.15 0.21
N LEU A 229 -11.49 4.87 -0.12
CA LEU A 229 -11.92 4.45 -1.46
C LEU A 229 -13.32 4.96 -1.80
N ASP A 230 -14.21 4.99 -0.81
CA ASP A 230 -15.58 5.44 -0.98
C ASP A 230 -15.68 6.94 -1.24
N SER A 231 -14.92 7.74 -0.51
CA SER A 231 -14.90 9.21 -0.66
C SER A 231 -14.16 9.67 -1.91
N SER A 232 -13.16 8.92 -2.36
CA SER A 232 -12.22 9.40 -3.37
C SER A 232 -12.64 9.14 -4.81
N ARG A 233 -13.67 8.31 -5.06
CA ARG A 233 -14.13 7.86 -6.40
C ARG A 233 -13.01 7.29 -7.30
N ILE A 234 -11.79 7.09 -6.78
CA ILE A 234 -10.58 6.74 -7.55
C ILE A 234 -10.70 5.36 -8.18
N GLU A 235 -11.38 4.42 -7.52
CA GLU A 235 -11.42 3.00 -7.92
C GLU A 235 -12.86 2.44 -8.01
N GLY A 236 -13.87 3.32 -7.94
CA GLY A 236 -15.28 2.93 -7.98
C GLY A 236 -15.79 2.18 -6.73
N PRO A 237 -17.11 2.03 -6.58
CA PRO A 237 -17.73 1.45 -5.37
C PRO A 237 -17.38 -0.02 -5.16
N GLU A 238 -16.96 -0.73 -6.22
CA GLU A 238 -16.46 -2.10 -6.13
C GLU A 238 -15.18 -2.17 -5.29
N ALA A 239 -14.27 -1.19 -5.41
CA ALA A 239 -13.04 -1.15 -4.65
C ALA A 239 -13.32 -0.87 -3.15
N SER A 240 -14.26 0.03 -2.83
CA SER A 240 -14.74 0.20 -1.46
C SER A 240 -15.33 -1.11 -0.91
N THR A 241 -16.17 -1.77 -1.71
CA THR A 241 -16.80 -3.05 -1.36
C THR A 241 -15.76 -4.17 -1.20
N LEU A 242 -14.70 -4.14 -2.01
CA LEU A 242 -13.58 -5.06 -1.93
C LEU A 242 -12.92 -4.98 -0.56
N VAL A 243 -12.68 -3.77 -0.03
CA VAL A 243 -12.02 -3.53 1.26
C VAL A 243 -12.99 -3.69 2.46
N LEU A 244 -14.26 -3.28 2.33
CA LEU A 244 -15.26 -3.45 3.40
C LEU A 244 -15.56 -4.91 3.72
N LEU A 245 -15.61 -5.77 2.70
CA LEU A 245 -15.82 -7.21 2.91
C LEU A 245 -14.65 -7.88 3.65
N LEU A 246 -13.51 -7.19 3.78
CA LEU A 246 -12.33 -7.66 4.52
C LEU A 246 -12.38 -7.29 6.00
N SER A 247 -13.20 -6.29 6.36
CA SER A 247 -13.41 -5.86 7.75
C SER A 247 -14.36 -6.80 8.51
N GLY A 248 -15.10 -7.66 7.81
CA GLY A 248 -16.26 -8.39 8.35
C GLY A 248 -16.13 -9.91 8.52
N HIS A 249 -14.99 -10.55 8.23
CA HIS A 249 -14.95 -12.02 8.29
C HIS A 249 -13.69 -12.63 8.93
N ARG A 250 -13.89 -13.16 10.15
CA ARG A 250 -13.28 -14.41 10.66
C ARG A 250 -13.74 -15.67 9.89
N GLY A 251 -14.28 -15.53 8.69
CA GLY A 251 -15.10 -16.55 8.02
C GLY A 251 -14.66 -16.98 6.63
N LEU A 252 -13.51 -16.53 6.12
CA LEU A 252 -12.76 -17.36 5.18
C LEU A 252 -11.88 -18.25 6.03
N GLN A 253 -12.50 -19.31 6.56
CA GLN A 253 -11.79 -20.38 7.23
C GLN A 253 -10.57 -20.77 6.39
N ARG A 254 -9.63 -21.42 7.07
CA ARG A 254 -8.71 -22.38 6.49
C ARG A 254 -9.45 -23.55 5.81
N ASP A 255 -10.54 -23.29 5.10
CA ASP A 255 -10.91 -24.10 3.97
C ASP A 255 -9.82 -23.81 2.97
N THR A 256 -8.82 -24.70 2.99
CA THR A 256 -8.23 -25.28 1.80
C THR A 256 -8.92 -24.66 0.57
N ILE A 257 -8.35 -23.56 0.05
CA ILE A 257 -8.36 -23.41 -1.39
C ILE A 257 -7.61 -24.67 -1.76
N VAL A 258 -8.38 -25.72 -2.08
CA VAL A 258 -7.84 -26.87 -2.77
C VAL A 258 -7.21 -26.20 -3.99
N GLU A 259 -5.89 -26.08 -3.94
CA GLU A 259 -5.06 -25.82 -5.09
C GLU A 259 -5.28 -27.06 -5.96
N ASP A 260 -6.45 -27.15 -6.59
CA ASP A 260 -6.70 -28.19 -7.58
C ASP A 260 -5.63 -27.99 -8.63
N GLY A 261 -4.89 -29.07 -8.84
CA GLY A 261 -3.79 -29.17 -9.78
C GLY A 261 -4.18 -28.76 -11.20
N PRO A 262 -3.23 -28.78 -12.13
CA PRO A 262 -3.45 -28.30 -13.49
C PRO A 262 -4.67 -29.02 -14.07
N GLY A 263 -5.76 -28.27 -14.26
CA GLY A 263 -6.95 -28.78 -14.91
C GLY A 263 -6.57 -29.32 -16.27
N GLU A 264 -6.68 -30.64 -16.42
CA GLU A 264 -6.43 -31.41 -17.62
C GLU A 264 -6.92 -30.68 -18.87
N GLY A 265 -6.00 -30.54 -19.83
CA GLY A 265 -6.35 -30.12 -21.18
C GLY A 265 -7.13 -31.21 -21.91
N ALA A 266 -8.27 -30.79 -22.46
CA ALA A 266 -8.93 -31.27 -23.69
C ALA A 266 -9.43 -32.75 -23.70
N PRO A 267 -10.42 -33.11 -24.56
CA PRO A 267 -10.25 -33.06 -26.01
C PRO A 267 -11.42 -32.41 -26.76
N GLY A 268 -11.11 -31.89 -27.94
CA GLY A 268 -12.11 -31.43 -28.89
C GLY A 268 -12.95 -32.56 -29.48
N ALA A 269 -14.15 -32.21 -29.90
CA ALA A 269 -14.93 -32.90 -30.93
C ALA A 269 -15.86 -31.87 -31.58
N ARG A 270 -15.52 -31.45 -32.81
CA ARG A 270 -16.30 -31.69 -34.06
C ARG A 270 -17.33 -30.58 -34.36
N PRO A 271 -17.65 -30.36 -35.64
CA PRO A 271 -18.29 -31.35 -36.53
C PRO A 271 -17.32 -32.21 -37.34
#